data_AF-A0A382I3T6-F1
#
_entry.id   AF-A0A382I3T6-F1
#
_cell.length_a   1.000
_cell.length_b   1.000
_cell.length_c   1.000
_cell.angle_alpha   90.00
_cell.angle_beta   90.00
_cell.angle_gamma   90.00
#
_symmetry.space_group_name_H-M   'P 1'
#
loop_
_entity.id
_entity.type
_entity.pdbx_description
1 polymer ?
#
loop_
_entity_poly.entity_id
_entity_poly.type
_entity_poly.pdbx_seq_one_letter_code
_entity_poly.pdbx_strand_id
1 'polypeptide(L)'
;MEEAKGTGYVPFTDVGNQTTKQFKEWMSENPHMRDKVIDFYRKMNSRTEVKESWNCPYAISIENYFAELTGFEVVSRFYLQKSGFKLPLHTDKGTECSINMLLGEGHDPIKFKGHAEYYKTALLNVQELHGVDTTQDRYL
;
A
#
# COMPACT_ATOMS: atom_id res chain seq x y z
N MET A 1 5.64 -14.19 10.72
CA MET A 1 5.97 -12.86 10.17
C MET A 1 5.99 -11.89 11.32
N GLU A 2 6.97 -11.00 11.36
CA GLU A 2 7.01 -9.95 12.38
C GLU A 2 6.10 -8.80 11.94
N GLU A 3 5.26 -8.33 12.86
CA GLU A 3 4.53 -7.07 12.74
C GLU A 3 5.52 -5.92 12.63
N ALA A 4 5.18 -4.86 11.88
CA ALA A 4 6.02 -3.68 11.80
C ALA A 4 6.15 -3.01 13.19
N LYS A 5 7.21 -3.33 13.94
CA LYS A 5 7.48 -2.72 15.24
C LYS A 5 8.00 -1.29 15.06
N GLY A 6 7.16 -0.31 15.33
CA GLY A 6 7.52 1.12 15.32
C GLY A 6 8.33 1.52 16.57
N THR A 7 9.40 2.29 16.38
CA THR A 7 10.29 2.79 17.46
C THR A 7 9.88 4.17 18.00
N GLY A 8 8.58 4.49 18.02
CA GLY A 8 8.08 5.76 18.58
C GLY A 8 7.85 6.91 17.59
N TYR A 9 8.02 6.68 16.28
CA TYR A 9 7.51 7.55 15.21
C TYR A 9 7.23 6.65 14.00
N VAL A 10 6.10 6.84 13.31
CA VAL A 10 5.62 5.94 12.24
C VAL A 10 5.71 6.62 10.85
N PRO A 11 6.91 6.91 10.32
CA PRO A 11 7.02 7.36 8.94
C PRO A 11 6.97 6.18 7.95
N PHE A 12 7.05 4.94 8.44
CA PHE A 12 7.17 3.75 7.59
C PHE A 12 5.84 3.24 7.03
N THR A 13 4.70 3.81 7.43
CA THR A 13 3.39 3.44 6.85
C THR A 13 2.60 4.64 6.35
N ASP A 14 3.09 5.87 6.52
CA ASP A 14 2.23 7.06 6.50
C ASP A 14 2.81 8.33 5.85
N VAL A 15 4.01 8.26 5.26
CA VAL A 15 4.48 9.36 4.40
C VAL A 15 4.59 8.83 2.99
N GLY A 16 3.45 8.86 2.31
CA GLY A 16 3.48 9.17 0.90
C GLY A 16 4.37 10.39 0.70
N ASN A 17 5.43 10.19 -0.08
CA ASN A 17 6.38 11.21 -0.53
C ASN A 17 7.37 11.75 0.52
N GLN A 18 8.66 11.57 0.23
CA GLN A 18 9.84 12.19 0.87
C GLN A 18 9.83 13.75 0.85
N THR A 19 8.71 14.36 0.46
CA THR A 19 8.60 15.78 0.14
C THR A 19 7.84 16.57 1.21
N THR A 20 7.17 15.93 2.16
CA THR A 20 6.41 16.63 3.20
C THR A 20 7.35 17.37 4.18
N LYS A 21 6.90 18.53 4.66
CA LYS A 21 7.68 19.37 5.60
C LYS A 21 7.99 18.62 6.90
N GLN A 22 7.00 17.91 7.45
CA GLN A 22 7.14 17.10 8.66
C GLN A 22 8.18 15.99 8.52
N PHE A 23 8.24 15.29 7.37
CA PHE A 23 9.27 14.28 7.13
C PHE A 23 10.68 14.87 7.10
N LYS A 24 10.85 16.05 6.47
CA LYS A 24 12.14 16.74 6.39
C LYS A 24 12.61 17.21 7.78
N GLU A 25 11.70 17.75 8.59
CA GLU A 25 11.97 18.16 9.97
C GLU A 25 12.39 16.95 10.82
N TRP A 26 11.63 15.85 10.77
CA TRP A 26 11.99 14.62 11.49
C TRP A 26 13.33 14.02 11.04
N MET A 27 13.62 14.02 9.74
CA MET A 27 14.91 13.54 9.20
C MET A 27 16.10 14.40 9.65
N SER A 28 15.88 15.69 9.90
CA SER A 28 16.87 16.60 10.47
C SER A 28 17.19 16.24 11.93
N GLU A 29 16.16 15.85 12.70
CA GLU A 29 16.29 15.43 14.10
C GLU A 29 16.81 13.98 14.25
N ASN A 30 16.69 13.16 13.20
CA ASN A 30 17.03 11.72 13.23
C ASN A 30 18.04 11.32 12.13
N PRO A 31 19.22 11.95 12.05
CA PRO A 31 20.18 11.71 10.95
C PRO A 31 20.69 10.25 10.90
N HIS A 32 20.77 9.58 12.05
CA HIS A 32 21.18 8.18 12.17
C HIS A 32 20.18 7.18 11.52
N MET A 33 18.96 7.62 11.21
CA MET A 33 17.95 6.80 10.55
C MET A 33 18.02 6.90 9.02
N ARG A 34 18.86 7.77 8.47
CA ARG A 34 18.90 8.08 7.02
C ARG A 34 19.12 6.85 6.15
N ASP A 35 20.07 5.99 6.49
CA ASP A 35 20.37 4.80 5.70
C ASP A 35 19.24 3.77 5.77
N LYS A 36 18.60 3.62 6.93
CA LYS A 36 17.41 2.76 7.08
C LYS A 36 16.24 3.28 6.26
N VAL A 37 16.06 4.60 6.19
CA VAL A 37 15.02 5.25 5.40
C VAL A 37 15.32 5.09 3.89
N ILE A 38 16.57 5.30 3.46
CA ILE A 38 16.98 5.08 2.06
C ILE A 38 16.81 3.60 1.69
N ASP A 39 17.22 2.67 2.54
CA ASP A 39 17.07 1.23 2.32
C ASP A 39 15.59 0.83 2.28
N PHE A 40 14.76 1.40 3.16
CA PHE A 40 13.31 1.25 3.12
C PHE A 40 12.71 1.74 1.80
N TYR A 41 13.06 2.94 1.34
CA TYR A 41 12.58 3.47 0.06
C TYR A 41 13.16 2.71 -1.14
N ARG A 42 14.40 2.21 -1.06
CA ARG A 42 15.01 1.35 -2.08
C ARG A 42 14.30 -0.01 -2.15
N LYS A 43 13.87 -0.55 -1.01
CA LYS A 43 12.97 -1.71 -0.96
C LYS A 43 11.58 -1.33 -1.47
N MET A 44 11.06 -0.13 -1.17
CA MET A 44 9.84 0.38 -1.78
C MET A 44 9.97 0.73 -3.28
N ASN A 45 11.16 0.82 -3.89
CA ASN A 45 11.28 0.86 -5.36
C ASN A 45 10.79 -0.44 -6.03
N SER A 46 10.44 -1.44 -5.23
CA SER A 46 9.69 -2.62 -5.66
C SER A 46 8.18 -2.53 -5.40
N ARG A 47 7.66 -1.42 -4.87
CA ARG A 47 6.24 -1.04 -4.88
C ARG A 47 6.08 0.39 -5.43
N THR A 48 5.69 0.50 -6.69
CA THR A 48 5.47 1.78 -7.35
C THR A 48 3.98 2.09 -7.41
N GLU A 49 3.57 3.24 -6.91
CA GLU A 49 2.25 3.80 -7.24
C GLU A 49 2.27 4.38 -8.66
N VAL A 50 1.36 3.93 -9.52
CA VAL A 50 1.31 4.31 -10.94
C VAL A 50 0.45 5.56 -11.09
N LYS A 51 1.02 6.72 -10.76
CA LYS A 51 0.30 8.01 -10.71
C LYS A 51 -0.17 8.47 -12.08
N GLU A 52 0.51 8.06 -13.15
CA GLU A 52 0.11 8.34 -14.52
C GLU A 52 -1.27 7.76 -14.85
N SER A 53 -1.71 6.75 -14.11
CA SER A 53 -3.02 6.09 -14.27
C SER A 53 -4.15 6.73 -13.46
N TRP A 54 -3.89 7.75 -12.63
CA TRP A 54 -4.92 8.39 -11.81
C TRP A 54 -6.03 9.07 -12.63
N ASN A 55 -5.72 9.49 -13.86
CA ASN A 55 -6.71 10.08 -14.78
C ASN A 55 -7.34 9.04 -15.73
N CYS A 56 -7.29 7.75 -15.38
CA CYS A 56 -7.90 6.69 -16.19
C CYS A 56 -9.43 6.86 -16.22
N PRO A 57 -10.05 7.10 -17.38
CA PRO A 57 -11.50 7.34 -17.46
C PRO A 57 -12.35 6.18 -16.93
N TYR A 58 -11.87 4.95 -17.13
CA TYR A 58 -12.56 3.76 -16.64
C TYR A 58 -12.47 3.63 -15.12
N ALA A 59 -11.33 3.97 -14.53
CA ALA A 59 -11.17 4.02 -13.08
C ALA A 59 -12.11 5.06 -12.46
N ILE A 60 -12.17 6.26 -13.06
CA ILE A 60 -13.08 7.33 -12.65
C ILE A 60 -14.55 6.87 -12.74
N SER A 61 -14.92 6.11 -13.79
CA SER A 61 -16.28 5.56 -13.87
C SER A 61 -16.60 4.57 -12.75
N ILE A 62 -15.62 3.77 -12.32
CA ILE A 62 -15.77 2.83 -11.20
C ILE A 62 -15.84 3.59 -9.87
N GLU A 63 -14.99 4.60 -9.68
CA GLU A 63 -15.03 5.48 -8.50
C GLU A 63 -16.41 6.12 -8.35
N ASN A 64 -16.91 6.76 -9.41
CA ASN A 64 -18.23 7.40 -9.39
C ASN A 64 -19.34 6.41 -9.08
N TYR A 65 -19.32 5.22 -9.69
CA TYR A 65 -20.30 4.17 -9.42
C TYR A 65 -20.34 3.79 -7.94
N PHE A 66 -19.20 3.53 -7.31
CA PHE A 66 -19.16 3.17 -5.90
C PHE A 66 -19.43 4.35 -4.96
N ALA A 67 -18.99 5.55 -5.32
CA ALA A 67 -19.29 6.77 -4.57
C ALA A 67 -20.80 7.03 -4.55
N GLU A 68 -21.49 6.91 -5.69
CA GLU A 68 -22.94 7.04 -5.78
C GLU A 68 -23.68 5.95 -4.99
N LEU A 69 -23.20 4.70 -5.08
CA LEU A 69 -23.83 3.56 -4.40
C LEU A 69 -23.69 3.63 -2.88
N THR A 70 -22.57 4.14 -2.37
CA THR A 70 -22.21 4.06 -0.95
C THR A 70 -22.31 5.39 -0.21
N GLY A 71 -22.24 6.51 -0.92
CA GLY A 71 -22.14 7.85 -0.34
C GLY A 71 -20.77 8.18 0.27
N PHE A 72 -19.76 7.31 0.11
CA PHE A 72 -18.40 7.55 0.57
C PHE A 72 -17.53 8.22 -0.49
N GLU A 73 -16.46 8.87 -0.04
CA GLU A 73 -15.37 9.26 -0.91
C GLU A 73 -14.62 8.01 -1.40
N VAL A 74 -14.50 7.86 -2.72
CA VAL A 74 -13.83 6.73 -3.36
C VAL A 74 -12.71 7.28 -4.24
N VAL A 75 -11.51 6.75 -4.05
CA VAL A 75 -10.31 7.13 -4.82
C VAL A 75 -9.60 5.86 -5.29
N SER A 76 -9.39 5.72 -6.60
CA SER A 76 -8.61 4.61 -7.15
C SER A 76 -7.13 4.84 -6.94
N ARG A 77 -6.40 3.75 -6.67
CA ARG A 77 -4.95 3.74 -6.55
C ARG A 77 -4.40 2.54 -7.29
N PHE A 78 -3.38 2.78 -8.10
CA PHE A 78 -2.72 1.76 -8.91
C PHE A 78 -1.35 1.46 -8.34
N TYR A 79 -1.04 0.19 -8.13
CA TYR A 79 0.24 -0.26 -7.58
C TYR A 79 0.85 -1.37 -8.44
N LEU A 80 2.14 -1.23 -8.72
CA LEU A 80 3.00 -2.31 -9.16
C LEU A 80 3.86 -2.77 -7.99
N GLN A 81 3.67 -4.00 -7.55
CA GLN A 81 4.55 -4.69 -6.59
C GLN A 81 5.41 -5.70 -7.34
N LYS A 82 6.70 -5.42 -7.49
CA LYS A 82 7.65 -6.30 -8.20
C LYS A 82 7.89 -7.60 -7.44
N SER A 83 8.27 -8.64 -8.17
CA SER A 83 8.74 -9.91 -7.60
C SER A 83 9.84 -9.68 -6.56
N GLY A 84 9.71 -10.39 -5.43
CA GLY A 84 10.61 -10.30 -4.28
C GLY A 84 10.25 -9.19 -3.28
N PHE A 85 9.26 -8.35 -3.57
CA PHE A 85 8.78 -7.35 -2.61
C PHE A 85 8.07 -8.03 -1.43
N LYS A 86 8.27 -7.46 -0.25
CA LYS A 86 7.60 -7.89 0.97
C LYS A 86 6.95 -6.68 1.61
N LEU A 87 5.64 -6.71 1.69
CA LEU A 87 4.83 -5.78 2.45
C LEU A 87 4.54 -6.42 3.81
N PRO A 88 5.17 -5.93 4.89
CA PRO A 88 4.93 -6.46 6.24
C PRO A 88 3.46 -6.33 6.64
N LEU A 89 3.08 -7.05 7.69
CA LEU A 89 1.76 -6.87 8.31
C LEU A 89 1.61 -5.43 8.79
N HIS A 90 0.57 -4.75 8.31
CA HIS A 90 0.21 -3.37 8.63
C HIS A 90 -1.31 -3.19 8.55
N THR A 91 -1.77 -2.06 9.07
CA THR A 91 -3.10 -1.52 8.78
C THR A 91 -2.93 -0.30 7.88
N ASP A 92 -3.88 -0.08 6.99
CA ASP A 92 -3.88 1.12 6.17
C ASP A 92 -4.26 2.35 7.00
N LYS A 93 -3.80 3.51 6.56
CA LYS A 93 -4.13 4.79 7.19
C LYS A 93 -4.91 5.66 6.22
N GLY A 94 -6.00 6.26 6.72
CA GLY A 94 -6.89 7.10 5.92
C GLY A 94 -7.79 6.33 4.94
N THR A 95 -7.80 5.00 5.00
CA THR A 95 -8.66 4.14 4.17
C THR A 95 -9.32 3.11 5.08
N GLU A 96 -10.64 3.14 5.22
CA GLU A 96 -11.37 2.20 6.09
C GLU A 96 -11.54 0.83 5.43
N CYS A 97 -11.78 0.80 4.13
CA CYS A 97 -11.92 -0.41 3.33
C CYS A 97 -11.39 -0.19 1.92
N SER A 98 -11.04 -1.27 1.22
CA SER A 98 -10.55 -1.19 -0.16
C SER A 98 -11.21 -2.25 -1.04
N ILE A 99 -11.58 -1.86 -2.26
CA ILE A 99 -11.93 -2.81 -3.31
C ILE A 99 -10.67 -3.07 -4.12
N ASN A 100 -10.07 -4.24 -3.89
CA ASN A 100 -8.83 -4.63 -4.54
C ASN A 100 -9.12 -5.44 -5.81
N MET A 101 -8.49 -5.07 -6.93
CA MET A 101 -8.60 -5.78 -8.21
C MET A 101 -7.21 -6.17 -8.69
N LEU A 102 -6.89 -7.47 -8.73
CA LEU A 102 -5.61 -7.95 -9.24
C LEU A 102 -5.65 -8.12 -10.75
N LEU A 103 -4.71 -7.49 -11.45
CA LEU A 103 -4.57 -7.61 -12.90
C LEU A 103 -3.54 -8.71 -13.23
N GLY A 104 -3.86 -9.61 -14.17
CA GLY A 104 -3.03 -10.78 -14.51
C GLY A 104 -3.37 -12.04 -13.70
N GLU A 105 -2.57 -13.10 -13.81
CA GLU A 105 -2.80 -14.40 -13.16
C GLU A 105 -1.64 -14.80 -12.26
N GLY A 106 -1.84 -15.78 -11.36
CA GLY A 106 -0.74 -16.36 -10.56
C GLY A 106 -0.29 -15.55 -9.35
N HIS A 107 -1.17 -14.72 -8.79
CA HIS A 107 -0.86 -13.84 -7.66
C HIS A 107 -0.64 -14.57 -6.34
N ASP A 108 0.31 -14.09 -5.54
CA ASP A 108 0.48 -14.51 -4.15
C ASP A 108 -0.74 -14.11 -3.29
N PRO A 109 -1.04 -14.84 -2.20
CA PRO A 109 -2.17 -14.50 -1.36
C PRO A 109 -1.89 -13.25 -0.54
N ILE A 110 -2.95 -12.51 -0.22
CA ILE A 110 -2.88 -11.57 0.90
C ILE A 110 -2.83 -12.36 2.19
N LYS A 111 -2.01 -11.91 3.14
CA LYS A 111 -1.80 -12.59 4.41
C LYS A 111 -2.40 -11.74 5.51
N PHE A 112 -3.31 -12.32 6.27
CA PHE A 112 -3.82 -11.76 7.50
C PHE A 112 -3.17 -12.46 8.70
N LYS A 113 -3.49 -11.99 9.91
CA LYS A 113 -3.03 -12.67 11.12
C LYS A 113 -3.68 -14.06 11.23
N GLY A 114 -2.90 -15.11 10.94
CA GLY A 114 -3.29 -16.51 11.13
C GLY A 114 -3.87 -17.22 9.91
N HIS A 115 -4.12 -16.51 8.80
CA HIS A 115 -4.61 -17.11 7.56
C HIS A 115 -4.13 -16.31 6.33
N ALA A 116 -4.33 -16.87 5.14
CA ALA A 116 -4.00 -16.24 3.87
C ALA A 116 -5.09 -16.52 2.85
N GLU A 117 -5.39 -15.55 2.00
CA GLU A 117 -6.50 -15.61 1.05
C GLU A 117 -6.03 -15.25 -0.36
N TYR A 118 -6.51 -15.99 -1.35
CA TYR A 118 -6.34 -15.69 -2.75
C TYR A 118 -7.59 -15.00 -3.28
N TYR A 119 -7.42 -13.94 -4.06
CA TYR A 119 -8.54 -13.25 -4.67
C TYR A 119 -8.13 -12.69 -6.03
N LYS A 120 -9.10 -12.58 -6.94
CA LYS A 120 -8.98 -11.75 -8.15
C LYS A 120 -9.56 -10.36 -7.89
N THR A 121 -10.71 -10.33 -7.24
CA THR A 121 -11.38 -9.11 -6.76
C THR A 121 -11.91 -9.36 -5.35
N ALA A 122 -11.69 -8.42 -4.44
CA ALA A 122 -12.19 -8.53 -3.07
C ALA A 122 -12.45 -7.15 -2.46
N LEU A 123 -13.50 -7.07 -1.63
CA LEU A 123 -13.65 -6.00 -0.64
C LEU A 123 -12.86 -6.40 0.60
N LEU A 124 -11.88 -5.58 0.98
CA LEU A 124 -10.98 -5.85 2.09
C LEU A 124 -11.21 -4.86 3.22
N ASN A 125 -11.27 -5.40 4.44
CA ASN A 125 -11.08 -4.61 5.64
C ASN A 125 -9.58 -4.33 5.82
N VAL A 126 -9.13 -3.17 5.36
CA VAL A 126 -7.70 -2.79 5.42
C VAL A 126 -7.29 -2.28 6.81
N GLN A 127 -8.24 -2.20 7.76
CA GLN A 127 -7.96 -1.96 9.18
C GLN A 127 -7.61 -3.25 9.93
N GLU A 128 -7.73 -4.42 9.31
CA GLU A 128 -7.12 -5.65 9.81
C GLU A 128 -5.65 -5.73 9.40
N LEU A 129 -4.81 -6.29 10.29
CA LEU A 129 -3.38 -6.49 10.00
C LEU A 129 -3.22 -7.42 8.80
N HIS A 130 -2.70 -6.85 7.71
CA HIS A 130 -2.54 -7.55 6.44
C HIS A 130 -1.20 -7.23 5.78
N GLY A 131 -0.74 -8.11 4.91
CA GLY A 131 0.52 -7.99 4.20
C GLY A 131 0.58 -8.90 2.99
N VAL A 132 1.65 -8.79 2.21
CA VAL A 132 1.86 -9.62 1.03
C VAL A 132 3.35 -9.84 0.81
N ASP A 133 3.72 -11.08 0.49
CA ASP A 133 5.06 -11.40 -0.01
C ASP A 133 4.90 -11.79 -1.48
N THR A 134 5.41 -10.99 -2.40
CA THR A 134 5.26 -11.23 -3.84
C THR A 134 6.42 -12.08 -4.35
N THR A 135 6.10 -13.22 -4.95
CA THR A 135 7.03 -14.08 -5.69
C THR A 135 7.03 -13.74 -7.19
N GLN A 136 6.00 -13.05 -7.67
CA GLN A 136 5.87 -12.54 -9.04
C GLN A 136 5.49 -11.05 -9.04
N ASP A 137 5.58 -10.39 -10.19
CA ASP A 137 5.06 -9.04 -10.34
C ASP A 137 3.54 -9.03 -10.15
N ARG A 138 3.06 -8.18 -9.25
CA ARG A 138 1.65 -8.03 -8.87
C ARG A 138 1.18 -6.63 -9.22
N TYR A 139 0.13 -6.58 -10.04
CA TYR A 139 -0.51 -5.37 -10.50
C TYR A 139 -1.86 -5.24 -9.77
N LEU A 140 -2.03 -4.14 -9.05
CA LEU A 140 -3.24 -3.82 -8.28
C LEU A 140 -3.78 -2.45 -8.72
#